data_AF-A0A3D6CDS1-F1
#
_entry.id   AF-A0A3D6CDS1-F1
#
_cell.length_a   1.000
_cell.length_b   1.000
_cell.length_c   1.000
_cell.angle_alpha   90.00
_cell.angle_beta   90.00
_cell.angle_gamma   90.00
#
_symmetry.space_group_name_H-M   'P 1'
#
loop_
_entity.id
_entity.type
_entity.pdbx_description
1 polymer ?
#
loop_
_entity_poly.entity_id
_entity_poly.type
_entity_poly.pdbx_seq_one_letter_code
_entity_poly.pdbx_strand_id
1 'polypeptide(L)'
;MMESPRNISIKDYTYELPAERIALHPLPERDASKLLLYREGKISEDVFKNIAGFIPEGSLVVFNNTKVINARIRFRRHTGGVVEIF
;
A
#
# COMPACT_ATOMS: atom_id res chain seq x y z
N MET A 1 -14.31 20.01 -10.15
CA MET A 1 -14.23 20.67 -8.84
C MET A 1 -13.91 19.57 -7.85
N MET A 2 -12.73 19.55 -7.23
CA MET A 2 -12.38 18.50 -6.27
C MET A 2 -13.23 18.71 -5.02
N GLU A 3 -13.97 17.69 -4.58
CA GLU A 3 -14.69 17.74 -3.32
C GLU A 3 -13.71 18.01 -2.18
N SER A 4 -14.13 18.87 -1.24
CA SER A 4 -13.38 19.09 0.00
C SER A 4 -13.19 17.75 0.71
N PRO A 5 -11.98 17.37 1.17
CA PRO A 5 -11.76 16.14 1.92
C PRO A 5 -12.64 16.00 3.16
N ARG A 6 -13.16 17.12 3.68
CA ARG A 6 -14.11 17.15 4.82
C ARG A 6 -15.49 16.58 4.48
N ASN A 7 -15.83 16.45 3.21
CA ASN A 7 -17.13 15.95 2.75
C ASN A 7 -17.08 14.48 2.32
N ILE A 8 -15.93 13.83 2.42
CA ILE A 8 -15.77 12.40 2.11
C ILE A 8 -16.51 11.60 3.18
N SER A 9 -17.55 10.87 2.77
CA SER A 9 -18.25 9.94 3.65
C SER A 9 -17.54 8.59 3.65
N ILE A 10 -17.28 8.04 4.83
CA ILE A 10 -16.68 6.69 4.98
C ILE A 10 -17.55 5.64 4.29
N LYS A 11 -18.88 5.83 4.31
CA LYS A 11 -19.83 4.85 3.76
C LYS A 11 -19.65 4.62 2.26
N ASP A 12 -19.18 5.63 1.52
CA ASP A 12 -18.98 5.53 0.07
C ASP A 12 -17.81 4.60 -0.31
N TYR A 13 -16.99 4.23 0.69
CA TYR A 13 -15.83 3.35 0.56
C TYR A 13 -15.99 2.07 1.41
N THR A 14 -17.15 1.86 2.01
CA THR A 14 -17.46 0.63 2.76
C THR A 14 -17.99 -0.44 1.80
N TYR A 15 -17.40 -1.63 1.86
CA TYR A 15 -17.88 -2.81 1.14
C TYR A 15 -17.86 -4.04 2.05
N GLU A 16 -18.65 -5.04 1.70
CA GLU A 16 -18.64 -6.32 2.42
C GLU A 16 -17.36 -7.09 2.09
N LEU A 17 -16.53 -7.33 3.11
CA LEU A 17 -15.32 -8.14 3.01
C LEU A 17 -15.43 -9.33 3.97
N PRO A 18 -15.76 -10.54 3.47
CA PRO A 18 -15.79 -11.74 4.28
C PRO A 18 -14.41 -12.00 4.89
N ALA A 19 -14.38 -12.43 6.16
CA ALA A 19 -13.13 -12.61 6.90
C ALA A 19 -12.21 -13.66 6.25
N GLU A 20 -12.79 -14.70 5.65
CA GLU A 20 -12.09 -15.74 4.92
C GLU A 20 -11.41 -15.27 3.63
N ARG A 21 -11.78 -14.09 3.11
CA ARG A 21 -11.13 -13.46 1.95
C ARG A 21 -9.91 -12.62 2.34
N ILE A 22 -9.62 -12.48 3.64
CA ILE A 22 -8.44 -11.78 4.14
C ILE A 22 -7.28 -12.78 4.27
N ALA A 23 -6.26 -12.61 3.43
CA ALA A 23 -5.06 -13.44 3.49
C ALA A 23 -4.27 -13.18 4.79
N LEU A 24 -4.13 -14.20 5.63
CA LEU A 24 -3.34 -14.14 6.86
C LEU A 24 -1.84 -14.29 6.61
N HIS A 25 -1.48 -15.02 5.55
CA HIS A 25 -0.11 -15.28 5.14
C HIS A 25 0.01 -15.12 3.63
N PRO A 26 1.18 -14.69 3.12
CA PRO A 26 1.42 -14.69 1.69
C PRO A 26 1.46 -16.12 1.13
N LEU A 27 1.26 -16.25 -0.18
CA LEU A 27 1.55 -17.50 -0.88
C LEU A 27 3.04 -17.86 -0.79
N PRO A 28 3.40 -19.16 -0.80
CA PRO A 28 4.80 -19.60 -0.84
C PRO A 28 5.55 -19.02 -2.04
N GLU A 29 4.91 -19.03 -3.21
CA GLU A 29 5.37 -18.33 -4.41
C GLU A 29 4.61 -17.01 -4.51
N ARG A 30 5.29 -15.89 -4.28
CA ARG A 30 4.64 -14.57 -4.18
C ARG A 30 3.99 -14.13 -5.49
N ASP A 31 4.64 -14.41 -6.61
CA ASP A 31 4.19 -14.05 -7.96
C ASP A 31 3.09 -14.98 -8.49
N ALA A 32 2.78 -16.09 -7.81
CA ALA A 32 1.62 -16.93 -8.09
C ALA A 32 0.28 -16.32 -7.58
N SER A 33 0.33 -15.14 -6.97
CA SER A 33 -0.85 -14.41 -6.53
C SER A 33 -1.72 -13.93 -7.70
N LYS A 34 -3.02 -13.73 -7.44
CA LYS A 34 -3.97 -13.20 -8.42
C LYS A 34 -3.67 -11.73 -8.72
N LEU A 35 -3.77 -11.36 -10.00
CA LEU A 35 -3.69 -9.99 -10.49
C LEU A 35 -5.08 -9.58 -11.02
N LEU A 36 -5.72 -8.62 -10.35
CA LEU A 36 -6.95 -8.02 -10.85
C LEU A 36 -6.59 -6.96 -11.91
N LEU A 37 -7.11 -7.12 -13.11
CA LEU A 37 -6.95 -6.19 -14.22
C LEU A 37 -8.23 -5.34 -14.33
N TYR A 38 -8.08 -4.03 -14.18
CA TYR A 38 -9.15 -3.07 -14.42
C TYR A 38 -8.79 -2.17 -15.60
N ARG A 39 -9.61 -2.19 -16.66
CA ARG A 39 -9.44 -1.35 -17.84
C ARG A 39 -10.79 -0.76 -18.25
N GLU A 40 -10.97 0.54 -18.03
CA GLU A 40 -12.16 1.29 -18.48
C GLU A 40 -13.50 0.63 -18.09
N GLY A 41 -13.62 0.19 -16.84
CA GLY A 41 -14.82 -0.49 -16.35
C GLY A 41 -14.87 -2.00 -16.59
N LYS A 42 -13.96 -2.56 -17.39
CA LYS A 42 -13.82 -4.01 -17.57
C LYS A 42 -12.90 -4.58 -16.49
N ILE A 43 -13.39 -5.61 -15.81
CA ILE A 43 -12.65 -6.37 -14.81
C ILE A 43 -12.30 -7.74 -15.40
N SER A 44 -11.03 -8.11 -15.30
CA SER A 44 -10.56 -9.47 -15.59
C SER A 44 -9.49 -9.89 -14.58
N GLU A 45 -9.06 -11.15 -14.65
CA GLU A 45 -8.05 -11.73 -13.76
C GLU A 45 -6.90 -12.31 -14.56
N ASP A 46 -5.69 -12.22 -14.02
CA ASP A 46 -4.49 -12.95 -14.45
C ASP A 46 -3.67 -13.33 -13.19
N VAL A 47 -2.45 -13.82 -13.36
CA VAL A 47 -1.48 -14.10 -12.30
C VAL A 47 -0.41 -13.02 -12.26
N PHE A 48 0.02 -12.62 -11.07
CA PHE A 48 0.97 -11.51 -10.87
C PHE A 48 2.30 -11.72 -11.61
N LYS A 49 2.72 -12.98 -11.80
CA LYS A 49 3.87 -13.35 -12.63
C LYS A 49 3.83 -12.76 -14.05
N ASN A 50 2.64 -12.54 -14.60
CA ASN A 50 2.45 -11.99 -15.95
C ASN A 50 2.45 -10.45 -15.98
N ILE A 51 2.65 -9.75 -14.84
CA ILE A 51 2.52 -8.30 -14.74
C ILE A 51 3.36 -7.53 -15.76
N ALA A 52 4.55 -8.03 -16.10
CA ALA A 52 5.45 -7.40 -17.06
C ALA A 52 4.80 -7.24 -18.45
N GLY A 53 3.91 -8.16 -18.86
CA GLY A 53 3.19 -8.09 -20.13
C GLY A 53 2.12 -6.99 -20.19
N PHE A 54 1.76 -6.41 -19.05
CA PHE A 54 0.78 -5.32 -18.95
C PHE A 54 1.40 -3.93 -18.80
N ILE A 55 2.72 -3.84 -18.66
CA ILE A 55 3.45 -2.58 -18.51
C ILE A 55 3.89 -2.12 -19.91
N PRO A 56 3.42 -0.96 -20.40
CA PRO A 56 3.83 -0.44 -21.70
C PRO A 56 5.33 -0.20 -21.80
N GLU A 57 5.89 -0.31 -23.00
CA GLU A 57 7.28 0.07 -23.28
C GLU A 57 7.54 1.53 -22.92
N GLY A 58 8.72 1.83 -22.38
CA GLY A 58 9.10 3.17 -21.92
C GLY A 58 8.49 3.59 -20.56
N SER A 59 7.74 2.72 -19.89
CA SER A 59 7.19 3.00 -18.56
C SER A 59 8.29 3.06 -17.49
N LEU A 60 8.15 3.99 -16.55
CA LEU A 60 8.94 4.02 -15.32
C LEU A 60 8.20 3.28 -14.21
N VAL A 61 8.77 2.20 -13.71
CA VAL A 61 8.24 1.48 -12.54
C VAL A 61 8.96 1.95 -11.29
N VAL A 62 8.23 2.61 -10.39
CA VAL A 62 8.77 3.14 -9.14
C VAL A 62 8.52 2.14 -8.02
N PHE A 63 9.59 1.57 -7.49
CA PHE A 63 9.52 0.69 -6.32
C PHE A 63 9.86 1.47 -5.07
N ASN A 64 9.02 1.35 -4.04
CA ASN A 64 9.36 1.88 -2.73
C ASN A 64 10.34 0.92 -2.03
N ASN A 65 11.58 1.34 -1.86
CA ASN A 65 12.58 0.62 -1.07
C ASN A 65 12.74 1.30 0.29
N THR A 66 11.98 0.83 1.29
CA THR A 66 12.02 1.39 2.65
C THR A 66 13.29 0.94 3.38
N LYS A 67 14.03 1.89 3.95
CA LYS A 67 15.15 1.61 4.87
C LYS A 67 14.87 2.21 6.23
N VAL A 68 14.97 1.41 7.28
CA VAL A 68 14.88 1.90 8.66
C VAL A 68 16.18 2.59 9.03
N ILE A 69 16.07 3.83 9.51
CA ILE A 69 17.17 4.54 10.16
C ILE A 69 16.91 4.46 11.67
N ASN A 70 17.76 3.74 12.39
CA ASN A 70 17.68 3.65 13.85
C ASN A 70 18.34 4.90 14.48
N ALA A 71 17.69 6.07 14.35
CA ALA A 71 18.21 7.34 14.85
C ALA A 71 17.43 7.89 16.06
N ARG A 72 16.70 7.03 16.78
CA ARG A 72 16.02 7.45 18.01
C ARG A 72 17.03 7.75 19.12
N ILE A 73 17.27 9.03 19.37
CA ILE A 73 18.15 9.49 20.46
C ILE A 73 17.31 10.17 21.53
N ARG A 74 17.48 9.74 22.78
CA ARG A 74 16.82 10.33 23.96
C ARG A 74 17.79 11.23 24.70
N PHE A 75 17.37 12.47 24.94
CA PHE A 75 18.08 13.42 25.78
C PHE A 75 17.21 13.81 26.97
N ARG A 76 17.89 14.18 28.07
CA ARG A 76 17.25 14.82 29.21
C ARG A 76 17.87 16.20 29.39
N ARG A 77 17.04 17.24 29.35
CA ARG A 77 17.48 18.62 29.62
C ARG A 77 17.86 18.74 31.09
N HIS A 78 18.72 19.69 31.42
CA HIS A 78 19.04 20.03 32.81
C HIS A 78 17.80 20.46 33.62
N THR A 79 16.75 20.96 32.94
CA THR A 79 15.44 21.29 33.52
C THR A 79 14.54 20.06 33.78
N GLY A 80 14.99 18.86 33.43
CA GLY A 80 14.25 17.61 33.61
C GLY A 80 13.39 17.18 32.42
N GLY A 81 13.16 18.06 31.43
CA GLY A 81 12.37 17.75 30.23
C GLY A 81 13.04 16.69 29.34
N VAL A 82 12.24 15.79 28.78
CA VAL A 82 12.68 14.73 27.86
C VAL A 82 12.59 15.23 26.41
N VAL A 83 13.63 14.98 25.62
CA VAL A 83 13.68 15.27 24.18
C VAL A 83 13.99 13.99 23.44
N GLU A 84 13.23 13.70 22.38
CA GLU A 84 13.52 12.61 21.46
C GLU A 84 13.80 13.18 20.07
N ILE A 85 14.89 12.73 19.44
CA ILE A 85 15.24 13.00 18.05
C ILE A 85 15.06 11.69 17.28
N PHE A 86 14.50 11.74 16.07
CA PHE A 86 14.24 10.60 15.19
C PHE A 86 14.99 10.74 13.88
#